data_AF-A0AAT9HMR3-F1
#
_entry.id   AF-A0AAT9HMR3-F1
#
_cell.length_a   1.000
_cell.length_b   1.000
_cell.length_c   1.000
_cell.angle_alpha   90.00
_cell.angle_beta   90.00
_cell.angle_gamma   90.00
#
_symmetry.space_group_name_H-M   'P 1'
#
loop_
_entity.id
_entity.type
_entity.pdbx_description
1 polymer ?
#
loop_
_entity_poly.entity_id
_entity_poly.type
_entity_poly.pdbx_seq_one_letter_code
_entity_poly.pdbx_strand_id
1 'polypeptide(L)'
;MLSIVSAAPAVSSDLPGVKSMVAAYGKKYPDSPVDSGVLSGYNAAELMGADLKAACEAGGLTREDVVKAHRAQTKADTGLGTAQNFSDVNRPASVETYVLKPDADAVGGVVNAEEAHAAPGVEDYLSSR
;
A
#
# COMPACT_ATOMS: atom_id res chain seq x y z
N MET A 1 15.64 -17.99 -11.12
CA MET A 1 15.65 -16.73 -10.34
C MET A 1 14.33 -16.64 -9.62
N LEU A 2 14.31 -16.36 -8.32
CA LEU A 2 13.07 -16.22 -7.55
C LEU A 2 12.54 -14.80 -7.73
N SER A 3 11.26 -14.68 -8.09
CA SER A 3 10.54 -13.41 -8.18
C SER A 3 9.34 -13.44 -7.24
N ILE A 4 9.00 -12.28 -6.68
CA ILE A 4 7.87 -12.09 -5.77
C ILE A 4 6.96 -11.04 -6.41
N VAL A 5 5.71 -11.38 -6.70
CA VAL A 5 4.70 -10.41 -7.14
C VAL A 5 4.08 -9.79 -5.90
N SER A 6 4.08 -8.46 -5.82
CA SER A 6 3.65 -7.73 -4.62
C SER A 6 2.77 -6.53 -4.97
N ALA A 7 1.76 -6.27 -4.14
CA ALA A 7 0.94 -5.05 -4.25
C ALA A 7 1.64 -3.79 -3.70
N ALA A 8 2.81 -3.96 -3.07
CA ALA A 8 3.60 -2.91 -2.46
C ALA A 8 5.07 -3.00 -2.90
N PRO A 9 5.81 -1.88 -2.91
CA PRO A 9 7.24 -1.90 -3.19
C PRO A 9 8.01 -2.62 -2.08
N ALA A 10 9.28 -2.93 -2.34
CA ALA A 10 10.21 -3.33 -1.29
C ALA A 10 10.37 -2.20 -0.25
N VAL A 11 10.61 -2.54 1.01
CA VAL A 11 10.96 -1.53 2.04
C VAL A 11 12.31 -0.87 1.79
N SER A 12 13.14 -1.44 0.90
CA SER A 12 14.36 -0.82 0.38
C SER A 12 14.10 0.21 -0.73
N SER A 13 12.85 0.46 -1.13
CA SER A 13 12.50 1.37 -2.22
C SER A 13 12.96 2.81 -1.97
N ASP A 14 13.28 3.51 -3.05
CA ASP A 14 13.70 4.91 -3.00
C ASP A 14 12.55 5.91 -2.80
N LEU A 15 11.29 5.43 -2.77
CA LEU A 15 10.12 6.27 -2.55
C LEU A 15 10.25 7.07 -1.24
N PRO A 16 10.03 8.40 -1.27
CA PRO A 16 10.19 9.24 -0.08
C PRO A 16 9.33 8.79 1.12
N GLY A 17 8.10 8.35 0.86
CA GLY A 17 7.21 7.82 1.90
C GLY A 17 7.77 6.56 2.56
N VAL A 18 8.29 5.63 1.77
CA VAL A 18 8.89 4.38 2.27
C VAL A 18 10.15 4.67 3.10
N LYS A 19 11.03 5.55 2.61
CA LYS A 19 12.22 6.00 3.37
C LYS A 19 11.85 6.62 4.72
N SER A 20 10.84 7.50 4.73
CA SER A 20 10.33 8.12 5.95
C SER A 20 9.80 7.08 6.94
N MET A 21 9.00 6.13 6.44
CA MET A 21 8.45 5.04 7.22
C MET A 21 9.55 4.15 7.82
N VAL A 22 10.55 3.74 7.03
CA VAL A 22 11.69 2.92 7.50
C VAL A 22 12.45 3.64 8.61
N ALA A 23 12.77 4.92 8.40
CA ALA A 23 13.48 5.72 9.39
C ALA A 23 12.68 5.88 10.70
N ALA A 24 11.38 6.15 10.60
CA ALA A 24 10.50 6.28 11.76
C ALA A 24 10.37 4.96 12.53
N TYR A 25 10.17 3.85 11.81
CA TYR A 25 10.06 2.52 12.40
C TYR A 25 11.36 2.10 13.11
N GLY A 26 12.51 2.21 12.44
CA GLY A 26 13.80 1.86 13.02
C GLY A 26 14.17 2.71 14.24
N LYS A 27 13.76 3.99 14.28
CA LYS A 27 13.92 4.83 15.48
C LYS A 27 13.06 4.35 16.64
N LYS A 28 11.83 3.89 16.36
CA LYS A 28 10.86 3.48 17.39
C LYS A 28 11.07 2.05 17.89
N TYR A 29 11.51 1.16 17.00
CA TYR A 29 11.68 -0.27 17.23
C TYR A 29 13.07 -0.73 16.73
N PRO A 30 14.16 -0.27 17.35
CA PRO A 30 15.52 -0.50 16.85
C PRO A 30 15.93 -1.97 16.79
N ASP A 31 15.33 -2.82 17.63
CA ASP A 31 15.63 -4.25 17.71
C ASP A 31 14.69 -5.12 16.85
N SER A 32 13.75 -4.51 16.12
CA SER A 32 12.80 -5.21 15.25
C SER A 32 13.15 -4.99 13.78
N PRO A 33 13.17 -6.05 12.96
CA PRO A 33 13.38 -5.88 11.52
C PRO A 33 12.22 -5.09 10.90
N VAL A 34 12.54 -4.32 9.87
CA VAL A 34 11.53 -3.71 8.99
C VAL A 34 11.35 -4.59 7.76
N ASP A 35 10.11 -4.95 7.44
CA ASP A 35 9.76 -5.82 6.33
C ASP A 35 8.48 -5.32 5.63
N SER A 36 8.05 -6.03 4.58
CA SER A 36 6.84 -5.70 3.82
C SER A 36 5.56 -5.70 4.67
N GLY A 37 5.52 -6.45 5.77
CA GLY A 37 4.40 -6.44 6.72
C GLY A 37 4.31 -5.13 7.48
N VAL A 38 5.45 -4.56 7.89
CA VAL A 38 5.53 -3.22 8.49
C VAL A 38 4.99 -2.16 7.52
N LEU A 39 5.41 -2.21 6.25
CA LEU A 39 4.90 -1.29 5.22
C LEU A 39 3.40 -1.43 5.03
N SER A 40 2.90 -2.66 4.89
CA SER A 40 1.47 -2.92 4.71
C SER A 40 0.63 -2.38 5.88
N GLY A 41 1.07 -2.63 7.12
CA GLY A 41 0.40 -2.12 8.32
C GLY A 41 0.44 -0.59 8.43
N TYR A 42 1.58 0.03 8.11
CA TYR A 42 1.71 1.49 8.11
C TYR A 42 0.77 2.12 7.07
N ASN A 43 0.73 1.58 5.84
CA ASN A 43 -0.19 2.04 4.80
C ASN A 43 -1.66 1.92 5.22
N ALA A 44 -2.05 0.79 5.82
CA ALA A 44 -3.41 0.60 6.31
C ALA A 44 -3.79 1.63 7.40
N ALA A 45 -2.85 1.96 8.29
CA ALA A 45 -3.06 2.95 9.34
C ALA A 45 -3.18 4.38 8.78
N GLU A 46 -2.38 4.75 7.78
CA GLU A 46 -2.48 6.04 7.07
C GLU A 46 -3.85 6.20 6.38
N LEU A 47 -4.31 5.16 5.67
CA LEU A 47 -5.63 5.15 5.04
C LEU A 47 -6.77 5.28 6.05
N MET A 48 -6.72 4.49 7.14
CA MET A 48 -7.71 4.58 8.23
C MET A 48 -7.70 5.95 8.89
N GLY A 49 -6.52 6.55 9.07
CA GLY A 49 -6.39 7.91 9.60
C GLY A 49 -7.06 8.95 8.71
N ALA A 50 -6.88 8.83 7.38
CA ALA A 50 -7.56 9.69 6.41
C ALA A 50 -9.09 9.49 6.45
N ASP A 51 -9.56 8.25 6.56
CA ASP A 51 -10.99 7.91 6.68
C ASP A 51 -11.63 8.52 7.92
N LEU A 52 -10.98 8.34 9.09
CA LEU A 52 -11.44 8.91 10.36
C LEU A 52 -11.47 10.44 10.31
N LYS A 53 -10.47 11.07 9.69
CA LYS A 53 -10.43 12.52 9.53
C LYS A 53 -11.58 13.02 8.64
N ALA A 54 -11.78 12.41 7.48
CA ALA A 54 -12.85 12.78 6.56
C ALA A 54 -14.25 12.56 7.17
N ALA A 55 -14.45 11.46 7.89
CA ALA A 55 -15.69 11.19 8.62
C ALA A 55 -15.93 12.26 9.71
N CYS A 56 -14.91 12.58 10.50
CA CYS A 56 -14.98 13.62 11.52
C CYS A 56 -15.33 14.99 10.92
N GLU A 57 -14.71 15.37 9.80
CA GLU A 57 -15.02 16.61 9.07
C GLU A 57 -16.45 16.64 8.51
N ALA A 58 -17.01 15.47 8.18
CA ALA A 58 -18.40 15.29 7.79
C ALA A 58 -19.39 15.24 8.98
N GLY A 59 -18.91 15.30 10.22
CA GLY A 59 -19.73 15.44 11.43
C GLY A 59 -20.07 14.14 12.16
N GLY A 60 -19.40 13.01 11.85
CA GLY A 60 -19.68 11.73 12.50
C GLY A 60 -18.48 10.78 12.53
N LEU A 61 -18.42 9.91 13.54
CA LEU A 61 -17.40 8.85 13.68
C LEU A 61 -18.04 7.49 13.94
N THR A 62 -19.28 7.30 13.50
CA THR A 62 -19.89 5.98 13.53
C THR A 62 -19.21 5.07 12.50
N ARG A 63 -19.41 3.76 12.62
CA ARG A 63 -18.89 2.81 11.63
C ARG A 63 -19.39 3.12 10.21
N GLU A 64 -20.64 3.57 10.08
CA GLU A 64 -21.22 3.96 8.80
C GLU A 64 -20.51 5.17 8.20
N ASP A 65 -20.21 6.19 9.02
CA ASP A 65 -19.50 7.39 8.57
C ASP A 65 -18.10 7.06 8.06
N VAL A 66 -17.36 6.21 8.78
CA VAL A 66 -16.01 5.80 8.39
C VAL A 66 -16.04 4.96 7.11
N VAL A 67 -16.99 4.04 6.97
CA VAL A 67 -17.16 3.26 5.72
C VAL A 67 -17.51 4.19 4.56
N LYS A 68 -18.40 5.17 4.76
CA LYS A 68 -18.76 6.14 3.75
C LYS A 68 -17.55 6.98 3.31
N ALA A 69 -16.73 7.44 4.26
CA ALA A 69 -15.49 8.15 3.96
C ALA A 69 -14.52 7.28 3.14
N HIS A 70 -14.32 6.02 3.55
CA HIS A 70 -13.48 5.06 2.84
C HIS A 70 -13.93 4.83 1.40
N ARG A 71 -15.22 4.61 1.19
CA ARG A 71 -15.78 4.38 -0.16
C ARG A 71 -15.77 5.62 -1.05
N ALA A 72 -15.60 6.82 -0.49
CA ALA A 72 -15.44 8.04 -1.28
C ALA A 72 -14.03 8.18 -1.89
N GLN A 73 -13.05 7.40 -1.44
CA GLN A 73 -11.69 7.48 -1.94
C GLN A 73 -11.54 6.74 -3.29
N THR A 74 -11.40 7.50 -4.39
CA THR A 74 -11.23 6.93 -5.74
C THR A 74 -9.77 6.90 -6.23
N LYS A 75 -8.87 7.59 -5.54
CA LYS A 75 -7.44 7.67 -5.85
C LYS A 75 -6.61 7.92 -4.57
N ALA A 76 -6.82 7.08 -3.57
CA ALA A 76 -6.11 7.10 -2.31
C ALA A 76 -4.61 6.86 -2.54
N ASP A 77 -3.75 7.78 -2.11
CA ASP A 77 -2.30 7.64 -2.24
C ASP A 77 -1.61 8.11 -0.95
N THR A 78 -0.93 7.18 -0.29
CA THR A 78 -0.17 7.41 0.95
C THR A 78 1.31 7.73 0.67
N GLY A 79 1.73 7.72 -0.61
CA GLY A 79 3.14 7.83 -1.01
C GLY A 79 3.97 6.58 -0.72
N LEU A 80 3.33 5.46 -0.39
CA LEU A 80 3.97 4.19 -0.02
C LEU A 80 3.92 3.13 -1.13
N GLY A 81 3.48 3.50 -2.32
CA GLY A 81 3.36 2.59 -3.45
C GLY A 81 2.31 3.06 -4.43
N THR A 82 1.42 2.15 -4.82
CA THR A 82 0.39 2.41 -5.83
C THR A 82 -0.87 3.04 -5.23
N ALA A 83 -1.45 4.01 -5.96
CA ALA A 83 -2.73 4.61 -5.64
C ALA A 83 -3.89 3.59 -5.73
N GLN A 84 -4.87 3.72 -4.84
CA GLN A 84 -5.97 2.77 -4.68
C GLN A 84 -7.34 3.44 -4.87
N ASN A 85 -8.26 2.72 -5.50
CA ASN A 85 -9.67 3.10 -5.65
C ASN A 85 -10.53 2.18 -4.79
N PHE A 86 -11.17 2.72 -3.75
CA PHE A 86 -11.99 1.96 -2.82
C PHE A 86 -13.50 2.07 -3.08
N SER A 87 -13.90 2.79 -4.14
CA SER A 87 -15.31 3.06 -4.42
C SER A 87 -16.08 1.84 -4.94
N ASP A 88 -15.40 0.89 -5.58
CA ASP A 88 -15.99 -0.38 -6.04
C ASP A 88 -15.53 -1.53 -5.14
N VAL A 89 -16.47 -2.14 -4.42
CA VAL A 89 -16.22 -3.27 -3.51
C VAL A 89 -15.98 -4.59 -4.25
N ASN A 90 -16.37 -4.66 -5.53
CA ASN A 90 -16.28 -5.88 -6.34
C ASN A 90 -15.01 -5.92 -7.20
N ARG A 91 -14.18 -4.87 -7.14
CA ARG A 91 -12.97 -4.74 -7.95
C ARG A 91 -11.73 -4.60 -7.05
N PRO A 92 -10.56 -5.15 -7.45
CA PRO A 92 -9.31 -4.85 -6.76
C PRO A 92 -9.08 -3.34 -6.67
N ALA A 93 -8.63 -2.86 -5.51
CA ALA A 93 -8.42 -1.43 -5.30
C ALA A 93 -7.31 -0.85 -6.20
N SER A 94 -6.37 -1.69 -6.63
CA SER A 94 -5.47 -1.43 -7.74
C SER A 94 -5.22 -2.72 -8.52
N VAL A 95 -4.82 -2.57 -9.78
CA VAL A 95 -4.43 -3.66 -10.68
C VAL A 95 -2.92 -3.66 -10.98
N GLU A 96 -2.19 -2.67 -10.47
CA GLU A 96 -0.74 -2.61 -10.64
C GLU A 96 -0.03 -3.41 -9.54
N THR A 97 1.04 -4.09 -9.91
CA THR A 97 1.86 -4.87 -9.00
C THR A 97 3.34 -4.63 -9.28
N TYR A 98 4.14 -4.65 -8.22
CA TYR A 98 5.60 -4.69 -8.31
C TYR A 98 6.08 -6.12 -8.55
N VAL A 99 7.22 -6.25 -9.22
CA VAL A 99 8.02 -7.48 -9.19
C VAL A 99 9.22 -7.22 -8.31
N LEU A 100 9.36 -8.00 -7.24
CA LEU A 100 10.47 -7.91 -6.29
C LEU A 100 11.39 -9.12 -6.45
N LYS A 101 12.63 -8.99 -6.00
CA LYS A 101 13.59 -10.09 -5.91
C LYS A 101 14.33 -10.07 -4.57
N PRO A 102 14.75 -11.24 -4.04
CA PRO A 102 15.59 -11.29 -2.86
C PRO A 102 16.93 -10.57 -3.06
N ASP A 103 17.38 -9.87 -2.02
CA ASP A 103 18.70 -9.25 -1.91
C ASP A 103 19.09 -9.23 -0.43
N ALA A 104 20.15 -9.97 -0.07
CA ALA A 104 20.54 -10.16 1.32
C ALA A 104 21.11 -8.88 1.97
N ASP A 105 21.58 -7.93 1.16
CA ASP A 105 22.18 -6.68 1.64
C ASP A 105 21.15 -5.54 1.72
N ALA A 106 19.97 -5.73 1.15
CA ALA A 106 18.90 -4.74 1.15
C ALA A 106 18.10 -4.75 2.46
N VAL A 107 17.64 -3.57 2.88
CA VAL A 107 16.68 -3.43 3.97
C VAL A 107 15.43 -4.27 3.66
N GLY A 108 15.04 -5.14 4.59
CA GLY A 108 13.91 -6.07 4.41
C GLY A 108 14.19 -7.25 3.47
N GLY A 109 15.43 -7.45 3.02
CA GLY A 109 15.86 -8.64 2.28
C GLY A 109 15.37 -8.75 0.84
N VAL A 110 14.77 -7.68 0.29
CA VAL A 110 14.21 -7.65 -1.06
C VAL A 110 14.41 -6.27 -1.70
N VAL A 111 14.50 -6.23 -3.03
CA VAL A 111 14.52 -4.99 -3.84
C VAL A 111 13.49 -5.05 -4.95
N ASN A 112 13.09 -3.88 -5.46
CA ASN A 112 12.30 -3.79 -6.69
C ASN A 112 13.13 -4.33 -7.87
N ALA A 113 12.59 -5.30 -8.59
CA ALA A 113 13.08 -5.72 -9.90
C ALA A 113 12.34 -4.96 -11.02
N GLU A 114 11.05 -4.71 -10.82
CA GLU A 114 10.20 -3.91 -11.70
C GLU A 114 9.30 -3.00 -10.84
N GLU A 115 9.10 -1.78 -11.31
CA GLU A 115 8.12 -0.86 -10.73
C GLU A 115 6.68 -1.36 -10.98
N ALA A 116 5.73 -0.81 -10.21
CA ALA A 116 4.33 -1.17 -10.34
C ALA A 116 3.83 -0.99 -11.77
N HIS A 117 3.22 -2.03 -12.31
CA HIS A 117 2.52 -1.98 -13.58
C HIS A 117 1.40 -3.03 -13.60
N ALA A 118 0.39 -2.81 -14.45
CA ALA A 118 -0.62 -3.82 -14.72
C ALA A 118 -0.09 -4.84 -15.73
N ALA A 119 -0.25 -6.12 -15.43
CA ALA A 119 0.08 -7.18 -16.39
C ALA A 119 -0.90 -7.17 -17.58
N PRO A 120 -0.46 -7.60 -18.78
CA PRO A 120 -1.37 -7.77 -19.91
C PRO A 120 -2.56 -8.68 -19.58
N GLY A 121 -3.77 -8.29 -20.00
CA GLY A 121 -4.99 -9.08 -19.84
C GLY A 121 -5.69 -8.98 -18.48
N VAL A 122 -5.17 -8.19 -17.52
CA VAL A 122 -5.83 -8.02 -16.21
C VAL A 122 -7.22 -7.40 -16.36
N GLU A 123 -7.39 -6.40 -17.22
CA GLU A 123 -8.71 -5.79 -17.46
C GLU A 123 -9.69 -6.74 -18.15
N ASP A 124 -9.21 -7.54 -19.10
CA ASP A 124 -10.03 -8.56 -19.77
C ASP A 124 -10.49 -9.62 -18.77
N TYR A 125 -9.58 -10.04 -17.88
CA TYR A 125 -9.90 -10.96 -16.79
C TYR A 125 -11.00 -10.38 -15.87
N LEU A 126 -10.84 -9.14 -15.42
CA LEU A 126 -11.81 -8.49 -14.54
C LEU A 126 -13.17 -8.25 -15.21
N SER A 127 -13.19 -7.95 -16.50
CA SER A 127 -14.42 -7.70 -17.27
C SER A 127 -15.19 -8.99 -17.62
N SER A 128 -14.56 -10.16 -17.48
CA SER A 128 -15.16 -11.46 -17.78
C SER A 128 -15.89 -12.12 -16.59
N ARG A 129 -15.88 -11.47 -15.42
CA ARG A 129 -16.49 -11.93 -14.17
C ARG A 129 -17.82 -11.22 -13.92
#